data_AF-A0A7V6HHN7-F1
#
_entry.id   AF-A0A7V6HHN7-F1
#
_cell.length_a   1.000
_cell.length_b   1.000
_cell.length_c   1.000
_cell.angle_alpha   90.00
_cell.angle_beta   90.00
_cell.angle_gamma   90.00
#
_symmetry.space_group_name_H-M   'P 1'
#
loop_
_entity.id
_entity.type
_entity.pdbx_description
1 polymer ?
#
loop_
_entity_poly.entity_id
_entity_poly.type
_entity_poly.pdbx_seq_one_letter_code
_entity_poly.pdbx_strand_id
1 'polypeptide(L)'
;TAARYLASKKVVATVLSSREISEHIPRALRDASFFSARTIYAGHLAETQAEITRLLDGRAGPAEIRTRMKMRLEALGYSPAPGEEGSLTDLSSDLRTNLIIAMQEAEARGYAVWRSQQDEAVLTVWPAQELYRAQFRQKPRDWRTRWNEARADLGEGNTSATYAVSASGPFVALRGDRIWRHPAVNRFGRPWPPFDYNSGMRLRGVKASQAREKNVLKGRAFPKPARDPMDGSIRSSSAAGMDAEIVRAWAAAFGARARVYKGRGGIPRVAVAPDAGAARQVIDGALSGGDATAAFGFPTAGALEEISAAIGKPVRPEIPLQVSAADVRHILKAHGAETRTGQHPVTTEDIKRVPEIVAGPGRWRASTPQEKGSYEGDAVTFAADTGERISFRVTAGKNDPRITLKTMWIEKQKDRPAD
;
A
#
# COMPACT_ATOMS: atom_id res chain seq x y z
N THR A 1 -1.67 -11.54 -6.96
CA THR A 1 -2.99 -12.18 -6.77
C THR A 1 -3.79 -11.37 -5.77
N ALA A 2 -5.09 -11.65 -5.63
CA ALA A 2 -5.94 -10.99 -4.63
C ALA A 2 -5.43 -11.24 -3.19
N ALA A 3 -5.07 -12.48 -2.86
CA ALA A 3 -4.50 -12.84 -1.56
C ALA A 3 -3.23 -12.04 -1.23
N ARG A 4 -2.27 -11.96 -2.17
CA ARG A 4 -1.04 -11.16 -1.99
C ARG A 4 -1.34 -9.67 -1.77
N TYR A 5 -2.34 -9.12 -2.48
CA TYR A 5 -2.76 -7.74 -2.27
C TYR A 5 -3.28 -7.52 -0.84
N LEU A 6 -4.14 -8.41 -0.34
CA LEU A 6 -4.67 -8.29 1.02
C LEU A 6 -3.56 -8.47 2.07
N ALA A 7 -2.71 -9.48 1.90
CA ALA A 7 -1.61 -9.79 2.83
C ALA A 7 -0.57 -8.65 2.93
N SER A 8 -0.40 -7.86 1.87
CA SER A 8 0.54 -6.73 1.88
C SER A 8 0.18 -5.59 2.83
N LYS A 9 -1.09 -5.52 3.24
CA LYS A 9 -1.59 -4.41 4.06
C LYS A 9 -1.11 -4.55 5.51
N LYS A 10 -0.77 -3.43 6.14
CA LYS A 10 -0.42 -3.37 7.55
C LYS A 10 -1.69 -3.35 8.39
N VAL A 11 -1.79 -4.25 9.36
CA VAL A 11 -2.86 -4.20 10.37
C VAL A 11 -2.72 -2.92 11.19
N VAL A 12 -3.79 -2.14 11.26
CA VAL A 12 -3.88 -0.93 12.09
C VAL A 12 -5.15 -1.00 12.93
N ALA A 13 -4.98 -1.13 14.24
CA ALA A 13 -6.04 -0.99 15.22
C ALA A 13 -6.41 0.49 15.36
N THR A 14 -7.70 0.78 15.53
CA THR A 14 -8.16 2.17 15.59
C THR A 14 -9.46 2.33 16.36
N VAL A 15 -9.54 3.42 17.13
CA VAL A 15 -10.78 3.89 17.76
C VAL A 15 -11.64 4.71 16.78
N LEU A 16 -11.15 5.05 15.59
CA LEU A 16 -11.86 5.93 14.67
C LEU A 16 -13.04 5.22 14.00
N SER A 17 -14.12 5.96 13.78
CA SER A 17 -15.25 5.57 12.94
C SER A 17 -14.89 5.60 11.46
N SER A 18 -15.71 4.97 10.61
CA SER A 18 -15.51 5.01 9.15
C SER A 18 -15.57 6.44 8.59
N ARG A 19 -16.25 7.37 9.26
CA ARG A 19 -16.32 8.79 8.89
C ARG A 19 -15.01 9.49 9.22
N GLU A 20 -14.57 9.40 10.48
CA GLU A 20 -13.30 9.99 10.94
C GLU A 20 -12.11 9.43 10.13
N ILE A 21 -12.12 8.13 9.79
CA ILE A 21 -11.10 7.54 8.92
C ILE A 21 -11.08 8.20 7.53
N SER A 22 -12.25 8.49 6.97
CA SER A 22 -12.35 9.14 5.65
C SER A 22 -11.91 10.61 5.70
N GLU A 23 -12.19 11.29 6.80
CA GLU A 23 -11.91 12.72 7.00
C GLU A 23 -10.45 12.97 7.38
N HIS A 24 -9.85 12.13 8.24
CA HIS A 24 -8.54 12.40 8.84
C HIS A 24 -7.41 11.50 8.32
N ILE A 25 -7.68 10.38 7.64
CA ILE A 25 -6.63 9.45 7.22
C ILE A 25 -6.33 9.57 5.71
N PRO A 26 -5.10 10.00 5.34
CA PRO A 26 -4.65 10.08 3.96
C PRO A 26 -4.80 8.76 3.22
N ARG A 27 -5.13 8.85 1.93
CA ARG A 27 -5.36 7.68 1.07
C ARG A 27 -4.18 6.71 1.05
N ALA A 28 -2.93 7.20 1.02
CA ALA A 28 -1.76 6.33 1.00
C ALA A 28 -1.69 5.42 2.23
N LEU A 29 -2.07 5.92 3.42
CA LEU A 29 -2.16 5.12 4.63
C LEU A 29 -3.33 4.14 4.58
N ARG A 30 -4.54 4.61 4.19
CA ARG A 30 -5.73 3.74 4.10
C ARG A 30 -5.54 2.57 3.13
N ASP A 31 -4.99 2.83 1.95
CA ASP A 31 -4.75 1.82 0.92
C ASP A 31 -3.71 0.79 1.37
N ALA A 32 -2.76 1.19 2.22
CA ALA A 32 -1.73 0.32 2.78
C ALA A 32 -2.15 -0.34 4.11
N SER A 33 -3.34 -0.06 4.62
CA SER A 33 -3.81 -0.57 5.92
C SER A 33 -4.89 -1.66 5.75
N PHE A 34 -4.89 -2.62 6.67
CA PHE A 34 -6.01 -3.49 6.99
C PHE A 34 -6.57 -3.05 8.34
N PHE A 35 -7.82 -2.62 8.36
CA PHE A 35 -8.46 -2.08 9.56
C PHE A 35 -9.97 -2.29 9.52
N SER A 36 -10.59 -2.15 10.68
CA SER A 36 -12.04 -2.05 10.86
C SER A 36 -12.29 -0.87 11.80
N ALA A 37 -13.29 -0.06 11.47
CA ALA A 37 -13.66 1.09 12.28
C ALA A 37 -14.03 0.68 13.71
N ARG A 38 -13.63 1.47 14.71
CA ARG A 38 -13.88 1.23 16.15
C ARG A 38 -13.35 -0.14 16.63
N THR A 39 -12.30 -0.68 16.02
CA THR A 39 -11.71 -1.98 16.38
C THR A 39 -10.29 -1.80 16.90
N ILE A 40 -10.10 -1.95 18.23
CA ILE A 40 -8.80 -1.78 18.89
C ILE A 40 -7.99 -3.08 19.05
N TYR A 41 -8.60 -4.23 18.74
CA TYR A 41 -8.01 -5.54 18.91
C TYR A 41 -7.09 -5.91 17.73
N ALA A 42 -5.82 -5.52 17.81
CA ALA A 42 -4.84 -5.76 16.73
C ALA A 42 -4.69 -7.25 16.36
N GLY A 43 -4.64 -8.15 17.36
CA GLY A 43 -4.57 -9.60 17.13
C GLY A 43 -5.79 -10.13 16.39
N HIS A 44 -7.01 -9.71 16.78
CA HIS A 44 -8.23 -10.06 16.06
C HIS A 44 -8.20 -9.60 14.59
N LEU A 45 -7.71 -8.39 14.32
CA LEU A 45 -7.58 -7.87 12.95
C LEU A 45 -6.55 -8.66 12.14
N ALA A 46 -5.40 -9.00 12.72
CA ALA A 46 -4.36 -9.78 12.07
C ALA A 46 -4.85 -11.18 11.67
N GLU A 47 -5.51 -11.89 12.60
CA GLU A 47 -6.11 -13.20 12.32
C GLU A 47 -7.20 -13.11 11.26
N THR A 48 -8.04 -12.07 11.32
CA THR A 48 -9.09 -11.85 10.30
C THR A 48 -8.48 -11.58 8.92
N GLN A 49 -7.40 -10.81 8.83
CA GLN A 49 -6.68 -10.60 7.58
C GLN A 49 -6.12 -11.92 7.02
N ALA A 50 -5.51 -12.74 7.87
CA ALA A 50 -4.94 -14.04 7.48
C ALA A 50 -6.03 -15.00 6.99
N GLU A 51 -7.18 -15.05 7.67
CA GLU A 51 -8.34 -15.86 7.30
C GLU A 51 -8.97 -15.42 5.97
N ILE A 52 -9.16 -14.12 5.76
CA ILE A 52 -9.67 -13.62 4.47
C ILE A 52 -8.64 -13.86 3.35
N THR A 53 -7.35 -13.82 3.66
CA THR A 53 -6.30 -14.22 2.70
C THR A 53 -6.46 -15.69 2.31
N ARG A 54 -6.72 -16.58 3.28
CA ARG A 54 -7.05 -18.00 2.99
C ARG A 54 -8.33 -18.17 2.19
N LEU A 55 -9.38 -17.37 2.44
CA LEU A 55 -10.59 -17.35 1.62
C LEU A 55 -10.27 -16.99 0.16
N LEU A 56 -9.42 -15.99 -0.06
CA LEU A 56 -9.01 -15.57 -1.41
C LEU A 56 -8.20 -16.63 -2.16
N ASP A 57 -7.52 -17.52 -1.43
CA ASP A 57 -6.82 -18.69 -1.97
C ASP A 57 -7.70 -19.95 -2.05
N GLY A 58 -8.99 -19.86 -1.69
CA GLY A 58 -9.93 -21.00 -1.72
C GLY A 58 -9.73 -22.01 -0.58
N ARG A 59 -9.06 -21.63 0.51
CA ARG A 59 -8.69 -22.50 1.64
C ARG A 59 -9.51 -22.28 2.93
N ALA A 60 -10.54 -21.45 2.86
CA ALA A 60 -11.46 -21.15 3.96
C ALA A 60 -12.81 -20.66 3.40
N GLY A 61 -13.90 -20.89 4.16
CA GLY A 61 -15.24 -20.41 3.81
C GLY A 61 -15.68 -19.19 4.64
N PRO A 62 -16.53 -18.29 4.12
CA PRO A 62 -16.96 -17.10 4.87
C PRO A 62 -17.65 -17.42 6.22
N ALA A 63 -18.41 -18.51 6.29
CA ALA A 63 -19.09 -18.92 7.53
C ALA A 63 -18.10 -19.34 8.63
N GLU A 64 -17.07 -20.12 8.27
CA GLU A 64 -16.00 -20.51 9.17
C GLU A 64 -15.26 -19.29 9.72
N ILE A 65 -14.94 -18.32 8.86
CA ILE A 65 -14.26 -17.08 9.24
C ILE A 65 -15.12 -16.28 10.24
N ARG A 66 -16.43 -16.14 9.97
CA ARG A 66 -17.33 -15.46 10.92
C ARG A 66 -17.32 -16.13 12.29
N THR A 67 -17.42 -17.46 12.34
CA THR A 67 -17.39 -18.20 13.62
C THR A 67 -16.10 -17.91 14.38
N ARG A 68 -14.95 -17.98 13.71
CA ARG A 68 -13.65 -17.70 14.33
C ARG A 68 -13.50 -16.25 14.78
N MET A 69 -14.03 -15.29 14.01
CA MET A 69 -14.09 -13.88 14.41
C MET A 69 -14.86 -13.70 15.72
N LYS A 70 -16.04 -14.34 15.85
CA LYS A 70 -16.86 -14.27 17.07
C LYS A 70 -16.16 -14.90 18.27
N MET A 71 -15.61 -16.11 18.11
CA MET A 71 -14.86 -16.80 19.17
C MET A 71 -13.66 -15.97 19.66
N ARG A 72 -12.93 -15.30 18.74
CA ARG A 72 -11.83 -14.40 19.12
C ARG A 72 -12.31 -13.20 19.92
N LEU A 73 -13.43 -12.60 19.55
CA LEU A 73 -13.98 -11.44 20.27
C LEU A 73 -14.45 -11.87 21.67
N GLU A 74 -15.13 -13.01 21.78
CA GLU A 74 -15.55 -13.60 23.05
C GLU A 74 -14.34 -13.87 23.97
N ALA A 75 -13.27 -14.50 23.44
CA ALA A 75 -12.04 -14.76 24.19
C ALA A 75 -11.32 -13.48 24.64
N LEU A 76 -11.53 -12.36 23.94
CA LEU A 76 -11.02 -11.03 24.31
C LEU A 76 -11.94 -10.31 25.32
N GLY A 77 -13.02 -10.94 25.78
CA GLY A 77 -14.01 -10.35 26.67
C GLY A 77 -14.82 -9.22 26.03
N TYR A 78 -14.92 -9.19 24.70
CA TYR A 78 -15.71 -8.17 24.01
C TYR A 78 -17.20 -8.36 24.30
N SER A 79 -17.89 -7.25 24.58
CA SER A 79 -19.35 -7.18 24.62
C SER A 79 -19.80 -5.90 23.92
N PRO A 80 -20.88 -5.95 23.12
CA PRO A 80 -21.43 -4.74 22.50
C PRO A 80 -21.95 -3.79 23.57
N ALA A 81 -21.98 -2.48 23.25
CA ALA A 81 -22.62 -1.53 24.15
C ALA A 81 -24.13 -1.80 24.24
N PRO A 82 -24.80 -1.41 25.34
CA PRO A 82 -26.24 -1.60 25.49
C PRO A 82 -27.03 -1.03 24.30
N GLY A 83 -27.89 -1.85 23.70
CA GLY A 83 -28.71 -1.48 22.54
C GLY A 83 -28.01 -1.57 21.18
N GLU A 84 -26.72 -1.93 21.14
CA GLU A 84 -25.97 -2.10 19.88
C GLU A 84 -25.88 -3.56 19.42
N GLU A 85 -26.34 -4.52 20.23
CA GLU A 85 -26.28 -5.94 19.94
C GLU A 85 -26.90 -6.28 18.58
N GLY A 86 -26.19 -7.08 17.79
CA GLY A 86 -26.63 -7.48 16.45
C GLY A 86 -26.52 -6.38 15.38
N SER A 87 -26.17 -5.15 15.75
CA SER A 87 -26.07 -4.02 14.81
C SER A 87 -24.71 -3.96 14.08
N LEU A 88 -24.50 -2.95 13.24
CA LEU A 88 -23.22 -2.73 12.55
C LEU A 88 -22.09 -2.18 13.46
N THR A 89 -22.42 -1.71 14.67
CA THR A 89 -21.45 -1.27 15.67
C THR A 89 -20.99 -2.41 16.57
N ASP A 90 -21.83 -3.43 16.76
CA ASP A 90 -21.44 -4.70 17.37
C ASP A 90 -20.43 -5.45 16.48
N LEU A 91 -19.20 -5.61 16.98
CA LEU A 91 -18.09 -6.26 16.27
C LEU A 91 -18.35 -7.76 16.04
N SER A 92 -19.15 -8.38 16.90
CA SER A 92 -19.46 -9.81 16.88
C SER A 92 -20.71 -10.13 16.05
N SER A 93 -21.48 -9.13 15.63
CA SER A 93 -22.72 -9.35 14.88
C SER A 93 -22.47 -9.97 13.50
N ASP A 94 -23.46 -10.71 13.02
CA ASP A 94 -23.42 -11.23 11.65
C ASP A 94 -23.42 -10.10 10.61
N LEU A 95 -24.11 -8.99 10.87
CA LEU A 95 -24.09 -7.83 9.98
C LEU A 95 -22.67 -7.28 9.82
N ARG A 96 -21.95 -7.11 10.93
CA ARG A 96 -20.62 -6.51 10.93
C ARG A 96 -19.57 -7.45 10.36
N THR A 97 -19.54 -8.71 10.81
CA THR A 97 -18.57 -9.70 10.33
C THR A 97 -18.74 -9.99 8.84
N ASN A 98 -19.99 -10.12 8.35
CA ASN A 98 -20.25 -10.26 6.90
C ASN A 98 -19.79 -9.03 6.11
N LEU A 99 -20.03 -7.83 6.63
CA LEU A 99 -19.59 -6.60 5.95
C LEU A 99 -18.07 -6.56 5.82
N ILE A 100 -17.33 -6.89 6.88
CA ILE A 100 -15.85 -6.91 6.86
C ILE A 100 -15.36 -7.90 5.80
N ILE A 101 -15.81 -9.15 5.86
CA ILE A 101 -15.39 -10.20 4.92
C ILE A 101 -15.69 -9.78 3.48
N ALA A 102 -16.93 -9.38 3.20
CA ALA A 102 -17.37 -9.03 1.85
C ALA A 102 -16.62 -7.81 1.29
N MET A 103 -16.35 -6.79 2.11
CA MET A 103 -15.63 -5.60 1.67
C MET A 103 -14.17 -5.89 1.35
N GLN A 104 -13.48 -6.63 2.22
CA GLN A 104 -12.07 -6.99 2.03
C GLN A 104 -11.89 -7.93 0.83
N GLU A 105 -12.79 -8.91 0.68
CA GLU A 105 -12.79 -9.82 -0.47
C GLU A 105 -13.04 -9.05 -1.78
N ALA A 106 -14.09 -8.22 -1.81
CA ALA A 106 -14.45 -7.46 -3.01
C ALA A 106 -13.33 -6.51 -3.43
N GLU A 107 -12.63 -5.90 -2.47
CA GLU A 107 -11.48 -5.04 -2.72
C GLU A 107 -10.32 -5.81 -3.34
N ALA A 108 -9.93 -6.92 -2.73
CA ALA A 108 -8.78 -7.69 -3.16
C ALA A 108 -9.01 -8.34 -4.54
N ARG A 109 -10.21 -8.90 -4.77
CA ARG A 109 -10.61 -9.42 -6.08
C ARG A 109 -10.73 -8.30 -7.12
N GLY A 110 -11.28 -7.15 -6.73
CA GLY A 110 -11.40 -5.97 -7.58
C GLY A 110 -10.04 -5.50 -8.08
N TYR A 111 -9.05 -5.43 -7.20
CA TYR A 111 -7.66 -5.12 -7.55
C TYR A 111 -7.09 -6.15 -8.54
N ALA A 112 -7.25 -7.45 -8.27
CA ALA A 112 -6.70 -8.50 -9.12
C ALA A 112 -7.26 -8.44 -10.56
N VAL A 113 -8.57 -8.24 -10.70
CA VAL A 113 -9.24 -8.07 -12.00
C VAL A 113 -8.78 -6.78 -12.68
N TRP A 114 -8.68 -5.67 -11.94
CA TRP A 114 -8.19 -4.41 -12.50
C TRP A 114 -6.75 -4.55 -13.01
N ARG A 115 -5.87 -5.21 -12.26
CA ARG A 115 -4.47 -5.45 -12.63
C ARG A 115 -4.37 -6.28 -13.90
N SER A 116 -5.14 -7.36 -14.01
CA SER A 116 -5.13 -8.21 -15.22
C SER A 116 -5.68 -7.49 -16.46
N GLN A 117 -6.35 -6.36 -16.27
CA GLN A 117 -6.90 -5.52 -17.34
C GLN A 117 -5.99 -4.35 -17.73
N GLN A 118 -4.80 -4.22 -17.11
CA GLN A 118 -3.81 -3.20 -17.47
C GLN A 118 -2.89 -3.61 -18.64
N ASP A 119 -3.24 -4.67 -19.36
CA ASP A 119 -2.53 -5.08 -20.58
C ASP A 119 -2.94 -4.21 -21.79
N GLU A 120 -1.96 -3.81 -22.62
CA GLU A 120 -2.21 -2.90 -23.73
C GLU A 120 -3.14 -3.49 -24.81
N ALA A 121 -3.07 -4.81 -25.06
CA ALA A 121 -3.98 -5.47 -25.98
C ALA A 121 -5.41 -5.50 -25.40
N VAL A 122 -5.55 -5.73 -24.09
CA VAL A 122 -6.85 -5.66 -23.41
C VAL A 122 -7.43 -4.24 -23.49
N LEU A 123 -6.62 -3.21 -23.26
CA LEU A 123 -7.05 -1.80 -23.34
C LEU A 123 -7.41 -1.36 -24.76
N THR A 124 -6.82 -2.00 -25.77
CA THR A 124 -7.16 -1.77 -27.17
C THR A 124 -8.55 -2.33 -27.52
N VAL A 125 -8.87 -3.53 -27.05
CA VAL A 125 -10.18 -4.16 -27.33
C VAL A 125 -11.29 -3.60 -26.43
N TRP A 126 -10.98 -3.38 -25.15
CA TRP A 126 -11.90 -2.96 -24.09
C TRP A 126 -11.43 -1.67 -23.39
N PRO A 127 -11.35 -0.53 -24.08
CA PRO A 127 -10.79 0.71 -23.54
C PRO A 127 -11.63 1.36 -22.45
N ALA A 128 -12.94 1.10 -22.46
CA ALA A 128 -13.87 1.68 -21.52
C ALA A 128 -14.48 0.60 -20.62
N GLN A 129 -15.11 1.05 -19.55
CA GLN A 129 -15.85 0.20 -18.65
C GLN A 129 -17.11 0.91 -18.15
N GLU A 130 -18.12 0.11 -17.83
CA GLU A 130 -19.40 0.57 -17.33
C GLU A 130 -19.57 0.17 -15.87
N LEU A 131 -19.93 1.15 -15.04
CA LEU A 131 -20.42 0.91 -13.69
C LEU A 131 -21.89 0.49 -13.77
N TYR A 132 -22.23 -0.70 -13.27
CA TYR A 132 -23.61 -1.18 -13.27
C TYR A 132 -23.97 -1.86 -11.95
N ARG A 133 -25.27 -1.91 -11.64
CA ARG A 133 -25.77 -2.61 -10.47
C ARG A 133 -25.84 -4.11 -10.75
N ALA A 134 -24.96 -4.87 -10.10
CA ALA A 134 -24.95 -6.34 -10.20
C ALA A 134 -25.73 -7.02 -9.06
N GLN A 135 -26.03 -6.29 -7.99
CA GLN A 135 -26.72 -6.83 -6.82
C GLN A 135 -27.85 -5.91 -6.37
N PHE A 136 -28.99 -6.50 -6.01
CA PHE A 136 -30.13 -5.80 -5.45
C PHE A 136 -29.76 -5.11 -4.12
N ARG A 137 -30.33 -3.93 -3.89
CA ARG A 137 -30.22 -3.19 -2.63
C ARG A 137 -31.59 -2.65 -2.28
N GLN A 138 -32.03 -2.89 -1.05
CA GLN A 138 -33.34 -2.43 -0.56
C GLN A 138 -33.45 -0.90 -0.62
N LYS A 139 -32.38 -0.19 -0.26
CA LYS A 139 -32.25 1.26 -0.40
C LYS A 139 -31.06 1.56 -1.33
N PRO A 140 -31.25 1.55 -2.66
CA PRO A 140 -30.17 1.82 -3.59
C PRO A 140 -29.75 3.29 -3.49
N ARG A 141 -28.44 3.55 -3.55
CA ARG A 141 -27.91 4.92 -3.64
C ARG A 141 -28.23 5.53 -5.00
N ASP A 142 -28.40 6.85 -5.02
CA ASP A 142 -28.55 7.62 -6.25
C ASP A 142 -27.21 7.75 -6.98
N TRP A 143 -26.90 6.76 -7.81
CA TRP A 143 -25.69 6.74 -8.63
C TRP A 143 -25.72 7.77 -9.75
N ARG A 144 -26.90 8.17 -10.23
CA ARG A 144 -27.05 9.17 -11.29
C ARG A 144 -26.51 10.52 -10.81
N THR A 145 -27.01 10.97 -9.67
CA THR A 145 -26.58 12.23 -9.07
C THR A 145 -25.08 12.20 -8.76
N ARG A 146 -24.61 11.17 -8.05
CA ARG A 146 -23.19 11.02 -7.70
C ARG A 146 -22.24 10.97 -8.90
N TRP A 147 -22.64 10.32 -9.98
CA TRP A 147 -21.86 10.22 -11.21
C TRP A 147 -21.79 11.57 -11.93
N ASN A 148 -22.92 12.27 -12.05
CA ASN A 148 -22.98 13.57 -12.72
C ASN A 148 -22.29 14.67 -11.88
N GLU A 149 -22.38 14.63 -10.55
CA GLU A 149 -21.58 15.47 -9.64
C GLU A 149 -20.08 15.25 -9.87
N ALA A 150 -19.62 13.99 -9.87
CA ALA A 150 -18.22 13.69 -10.14
C ALA A 150 -17.75 14.18 -11.52
N ARG A 151 -18.62 14.07 -12.54
CA ARG A 151 -18.34 14.60 -13.88
C ARG A 151 -18.21 16.13 -13.86
N ALA A 152 -19.13 16.81 -13.17
CA ALA A 152 -19.13 18.26 -13.04
C ALA A 152 -17.89 18.76 -12.29
N ASP A 153 -17.55 18.14 -11.16
CA ASP A 153 -16.39 18.46 -10.33
C ASP A 153 -15.06 18.32 -11.10
N LEU A 154 -14.95 17.31 -11.96
CA LEU A 154 -13.77 17.13 -12.80
C LEU A 154 -13.68 18.17 -13.93
N GLY A 155 -14.82 18.73 -14.36
CA GLY A 155 -14.92 19.71 -15.44
C GLY A 155 -14.91 19.08 -16.84
N GLU A 156 -15.52 19.78 -17.79
CA GLU A 156 -15.60 19.33 -19.17
C GLU A 156 -14.20 19.30 -19.81
N GLY A 157 -13.86 18.18 -20.46
CA GLY A 157 -12.54 17.93 -21.05
C GLY A 157 -11.55 17.16 -20.16
N ASN A 158 -11.77 17.11 -18.85
CA ASN A 158 -10.90 16.36 -17.92
C ASN A 158 -11.40 14.94 -17.61
N THR A 159 -12.56 14.57 -18.16
CA THR A 159 -13.13 13.24 -18.07
C THR A 159 -13.80 12.82 -19.38
N SER A 160 -13.72 11.54 -19.66
CA SER A 160 -14.41 10.81 -20.73
C SER A 160 -15.78 10.28 -20.31
N ALA A 161 -16.19 10.53 -19.06
CA ALA A 161 -17.42 10.00 -18.51
C ALA A 161 -18.67 10.47 -19.26
N THR A 162 -19.56 9.53 -19.56
CA THR A 162 -20.90 9.83 -20.09
C THR A 162 -21.72 10.66 -19.10
N TYR A 163 -22.64 11.48 -19.60
CA TYR A 163 -23.69 12.05 -18.77
C TYR A 163 -24.74 10.97 -18.47
N ALA A 164 -25.08 10.77 -17.19
CA ALA A 164 -26.07 9.78 -16.80
C ALA A 164 -27.48 10.38 -16.85
N VAL A 165 -28.31 9.90 -17.76
CA VAL A 165 -29.69 10.37 -17.96
C VAL A 165 -30.72 9.61 -17.12
N SER A 166 -30.38 8.41 -16.64
CA SER A 166 -31.27 7.57 -15.84
C SER A 166 -30.59 7.07 -14.56
N ALA A 167 -31.39 6.57 -13.60
CA ALA A 167 -30.87 5.93 -12.38
C ALA A 167 -29.95 4.72 -12.66
N SER A 168 -30.06 4.14 -13.86
CA SER A 168 -29.31 2.96 -14.31
C SER A 168 -28.11 3.31 -15.20
N GLY A 169 -27.89 4.59 -15.52
CA GLY A 169 -26.78 5.04 -16.36
C GLY A 169 -27.23 5.73 -17.66
N PRO A 170 -26.37 5.78 -18.69
CA PRO A 170 -25.08 5.09 -18.77
C PRO A 170 -24.04 5.68 -17.81
N PHE A 171 -23.29 4.80 -17.13
CA PHE A 171 -22.15 5.17 -16.28
C PHE A 171 -20.85 4.64 -16.90
N VAL A 172 -20.46 5.19 -18.05
CA VAL A 172 -19.36 4.68 -18.86
C VAL A 172 -18.22 5.70 -18.91
N ALA A 173 -16.99 5.25 -18.72
CA ALA A 173 -15.78 6.06 -18.92
C ALA A 173 -14.60 5.19 -19.37
N LEU A 174 -13.56 5.81 -19.90
CA LEU A 174 -12.28 5.12 -20.20
C LEU A 174 -11.68 4.52 -18.93
N ARG A 175 -11.01 3.37 -19.00
CA ARG A 175 -10.45 2.68 -17.82
C ARG A 175 -9.43 3.52 -17.04
N GLY A 176 -8.68 4.38 -17.73
CA GLY A 176 -7.70 5.29 -17.11
C GLY A 176 -8.31 6.56 -16.49
N ASP A 177 -9.61 6.79 -16.67
CA ASP A 177 -10.27 8.05 -16.31
C ASP A 177 -10.20 8.36 -14.81
N ARG A 178 -10.19 9.65 -14.49
CA ARG A 178 -10.16 10.14 -13.11
C ARG A 178 -11.46 9.89 -12.35
N ILE A 179 -12.59 9.76 -13.05
CA ILE A 179 -13.90 9.53 -12.43
C ILE A 179 -13.91 8.28 -11.54
N TRP A 180 -13.15 7.24 -11.90
CA TRP A 180 -13.06 5.99 -11.13
C TRP A 180 -12.45 6.17 -9.74
N ARG A 181 -11.71 7.26 -9.51
CA ARG A 181 -11.08 7.61 -8.22
C ARG A 181 -11.80 8.77 -7.53
N HIS A 182 -12.83 9.35 -8.15
CA HIS A 182 -13.53 10.49 -7.59
C HIS A 182 -14.33 10.07 -6.33
N PRO A 183 -14.27 10.80 -5.21
CA PRO A 183 -14.93 10.41 -3.96
C PRO A 183 -16.44 10.18 -4.07
N ALA A 184 -17.13 10.95 -4.93
CA ALA A 184 -18.56 10.74 -5.19
C ALA A 184 -18.83 9.40 -5.89
N VAL A 185 -17.92 8.89 -6.72
CA VAL A 185 -18.10 7.59 -7.40
C VAL A 185 -17.45 6.46 -6.61
N ASN A 186 -16.22 6.62 -6.17
CA ASN A 186 -15.50 5.68 -5.32
C ASN A 186 -15.08 6.33 -4.00
N ARG A 187 -15.77 6.00 -2.91
CA ARG A 187 -15.45 6.47 -1.54
C ARG A 187 -14.01 6.14 -1.12
N PHE A 188 -13.44 5.08 -1.67
CA PHE A 188 -12.09 4.59 -1.35
C PHE A 188 -11.02 5.17 -2.28
N GLY A 189 -11.40 5.93 -3.31
CA GLY A 189 -10.49 6.66 -4.18
C GLY A 189 -9.61 5.79 -5.09
N ARG A 190 -9.96 4.51 -5.29
CA ARG A 190 -9.23 3.55 -6.13
C ARG A 190 -9.99 3.25 -7.42
N PRO A 191 -9.34 2.91 -8.55
CA PRO A 191 -10.03 2.69 -9.82
C PRO A 191 -10.74 1.32 -9.96
N TRP A 192 -10.96 0.59 -8.86
CA TRP A 192 -11.60 -0.73 -8.86
C TRP A 192 -12.61 -0.88 -7.71
N PRO A 193 -13.52 -1.87 -7.78
CA PRO A 193 -14.51 -2.12 -6.74
C PRO A 193 -13.89 -2.54 -5.39
N PRO A 194 -14.65 -2.43 -4.28
CA PRO A 194 -15.95 -1.79 -4.17
C PRO A 194 -15.85 -0.27 -4.35
N PHE A 195 -16.98 0.34 -4.74
CA PHE A 195 -17.12 1.79 -4.96
C PHE A 195 -17.70 2.52 -3.74
N ASP A 196 -18.52 1.84 -2.94
CA ASP A 196 -19.00 2.32 -1.64
C ASP A 196 -19.35 1.11 -0.78
N TYR A 197 -19.53 1.31 0.52
CA TYR A 197 -19.99 0.28 1.44
C TYR A 197 -21.32 -0.30 0.94
N ASN A 198 -21.36 -1.61 0.71
CA ASN A 198 -22.56 -2.31 0.25
C ASN A 198 -23.18 -1.67 -1.03
N SER A 199 -22.38 -1.17 -1.97
CA SER A 199 -22.90 -0.46 -3.16
C SER A 199 -23.75 -1.35 -4.09
N GLY A 200 -23.39 -2.64 -4.19
CA GLY A 200 -23.91 -3.57 -5.19
C GLY A 200 -23.47 -3.26 -6.63
N MET A 201 -22.56 -2.31 -6.82
CA MET A 201 -22.06 -1.91 -8.13
C MET A 201 -20.83 -2.73 -8.54
N ARG A 202 -20.75 -3.09 -9.81
CA ARG A 202 -19.63 -3.80 -10.45
C ARG A 202 -19.23 -3.11 -11.74
N LEU A 203 -18.12 -3.57 -12.32
CA LEU A 203 -17.62 -3.11 -13.61
C LEU A 203 -17.82 -4.18 -14.66
N ARG A 204 -18.18 -3.76 -15.88
CA ARG A 204 -18.10 -4.59 -17.10
C ARG A 204 -17.36 -3.85 -18.19
N GLY A 205 -16.65 -4.58 -19.05
CA GLY A 205 -15.91 -4.00 -20.16
C GLY A 205 -16.84 -3.45 -21.25
N VAL A 206 -16.43 -2.34 -21.87
CA VAL A 206 -17.11 -1.74 -23.04
C VAL A 206 -16.13 -1.78 -24.21
N LYS A 207 -16.56 -2.39 -25.33
CA LYS A 207 -15.72 -2.55 -26.53
C LYS A 207 -15.38 -1.19 -27.13
N ALA A 208 -14.27 -1.10 -27.86
CA ALA A 208 -13.86 0.13 -28.53
C ALA A 208 -14.94 0.72 -29.47
N SER A 209 -15.71 -0.11 -30.18
CA SER A 209 -16.82 0.34 -31.04
C SER A 209 -17.94 1.01 -30.23
N GLN A 210 -18.40 0.36 -29.16
CA GLN A 210 -19.42 0.90 -28.26
C GLN A 210 -18.94 2.15 -27.52
N ALA A 211 -17.66 2.19 -27.14
CA ALA A 211 -17.07 3.36 -26.50
C ALA A 211 -17.05 4.57 -27.44
N ARG A 212 -16.84 4.36 -28.75
CA ARG A 212 -16.92 5.41 -29.77
C ARG A 212 -18.35 5.88 -30.00
N GLU A 213 -19.30 4.95 -30.11
CA GLU A 213 -20.73 5.26 -30.23
C GLU A 213 -21.23 6.15 -29.07
N LYS A 214 -20.73 5.88 -27.85
CA LYS A 214 -21.04 6.66 -26.64
C LYS A 214 -20.19 7.94 -26.48
N ASN A 215 -19.37 8.29 -27.46
CA ASN A 215 -18.44 9.43 -27.42
C ASN A 215 -17.43 9.42 -26.24
N VAL A 216 -17.17 8.24 -25.66
CA VAL A 216 -16.22 8.03 -24.55
C VAL A 216 -14.79 7.88 -25.08
N LEU A 217 -14.61 7.05 -26.12
CA LEU A 217 -13.34 6.91 -26.83
C LEU A 217 -13.34 7.83 -28.05
N LYS A 218 -12.46 8.83 -28.03
CA LYS A 218 -12.29 9.78 -29.14
C LYS A 218 -10.97 9.54 -29.85
N GLY A 219 -10.99 9.59 -31.19
CA GLY A 219 -9.79 9.43 -32.02
C GLY A 219 -9.21 8.00 -32.01
N ARG A 220 -7.91 7.92 -32.26
CA ARG A 220 -7.15 6.65 -32.41
C ARG A 220 -6.34 6.26 -31.17
N ALA A 221 -6.17 7.16 -30.21
CA ALA A 221 -5.39 6.90 -29.00
C ALA A 221 -6.20 6.07 -28.00
N PHE A 222 -5.60 5.01 -27.48
CA PHE A 222 -6.17 4.16 -26.45
C PHE A 222 -5.64 4.54 -25.06
N PRO A 223 -6.37 4.22 -23.97
CA PRO A 223 -5.85 4.39 -22.62
C PRO A 223 -4.56 3.61 -22.44
N LYS A 224 -3.57 4.24 -21.81
CA LYS A 224 -2.33 3.56 -21.42
C LYS A 224 -2.56 2.74 -20.13
N PRO A 225 -1.82 1.63 -19.96
CA PRO A 225 -1.74 0.92 -18.69
C PRO A 225 -1.50 1.88 -17.52
N ALA A 226 -2.33 1.77 -16.48
CA ALA A 226 -2.09 2.48 -15.23
C ALA A 226 -1.02 1.75 -14.41
N ARG A 227 -0.20 2.54 -13.71
CA ARG A 227 0.82 2.03 -12.81
C ARG A 227 0.19 1.14 -11.73
N ASP A 228 0.73 -0.06 -11.55
CA ASP A 228 0.30 -0.97 -10.47
C ASP A 228 0.68 -0.37 -9.11
N PRO A 229 -0.28 -0.16 -8.18
CA PRO A 229 0.01 0.31 -6.82
C PRO A 229 0.88 -0.66 -5.99
N MET A 230 1.08 -1.89 -6.44
CA MET A 230 1.91 -2.93 -5.82
C MET A 230 3.22 -3.19 -6.58
N ASP A 231 3.65 -2.28 -7.44
CA ASP A 231 4.90 -2.39 -8.21
C ASP A 231 6.19 -2.21 -7.37
N GLY A 232 6.10 -2.19 -6.04
CA GLY A 232 7.23 -1.94 -5.15
C GLY A 232 7.61 -0.46 -4.99
N SER A 233 6.77 0.46 -5.46
CA SER A 233 7.00 1.89 -5.32
C SER A 233 6.35 2.53 -4.10
N ILE A 234 6.83 3.73 -3.77
CA ILE A 234 6.22 4.55 -2.73
C ILE A 234 4.85 5.03 -3.16
N ARG A 235 3.89 4.90 -2.24
CA ARG A 235 2.59 5.55 -2.32
C ARG A 235 2.62 6.88 -1.58
N SER A 236 2.23 7.97 -2.22
CA SER A 236 2.16 9.30 -1.59
C SER A 236 0.77 9.91 -1.76
N SER A 237 0.28 10.59 -0.73
CA SER A 237 -0.96 11.37 -0.79
C SER A 237 -0.85 12.65 0.03
N SER A 238 -1.68 13.64 -0.30
CA SER A 238 -1.87 14.83 0.53
C SER A 238 -2.49 14.45 1.88
N ALA A 239 -2.10 15.20 2.91
CA ALA A 239 -2.72 15.23 4.24
C ALA A 239 -3.26 16.65 4.56
N ALA A 240 -3.42 17.50 3.54
CA ALA A 240 -4.00 18.83 3.71
C ALA A 240 -5.43 18.75 4.23
N GLY A 241 -5.78 19.60 5.20
CA GLY A 241 -7.09 19.64 5.83
C GLY A 241 -7.37 18.48 6.79
N MET A 242 -6.38 17.61 7.04
CA MET A 242 -6.49 16.49 7.97
C MET A 242 -5.83 16.82 9.31
N ASP A 243 -6.27 16.16 10.37
CA ASP A 243 -5.71 16.34 11.70
C ASP A 243 -4.29 15.73 11.76
N ALA A 244 -3.30 16.56 12.06
CA ALA A 244 -1.90 16.15 11.97
C ALA A 244 -1.50 15.13 13.05
N GLU A 245 -2.13 15.15 14.23
CA GLU A 245 -1.85 14.20 15.31
C GLU A 245 -2.44 12.84 14.98
N ILE A 246 -3.68 12.81 14.49
CA ILE A 246 -4.33 11.57 14.04
C ILE A 246 -3.53 10.94 12.88
N VAL A 247 -3.07 11.73 11.92
CA VAL A 247 -2.23 11.25 10.82
C VAL A 247 -0.91 10.66 11.32
N ARG A 248 -0.24 11.33 12.26
CA ARG A 248 1.01 10.83 12.86
C ARG A 248 0.78 9.54 13.64
N ALA A 249 -0.28 9.46 14.45
CA ALA A 249 -0.62 8.27 15.21
C ALA A 249 -0.89 7.06 14.30
N TRP A 250 -1.62 7.25 13.20
CA TRP A 250 -1.85 6.19 12.21
C TRP A 250 -0.56 5.80 11.48
N ALA A 251 0.26 6.78 11.07
CA ALA A 251 1.54 6.52 10.41
C ALA A 251 2.53 5.77 11.33
N ALA A 252 2.48 5.99 12.64
CA ALA A 252 3.33 5.29 13.60
C ALA A 252 3.14 3.76 13.57
N ALA A 253 1.94 3.28 13.22
CA ALA A 253 1.68 1.85 13.04
C ALA A 253 2.55 1.21 11.93
N PHE A 254 3.07 2.01 10.99
CA PHE A 254 3.93 1.56 9.90
C PHE A 254 5.43 1.63 10.23
N GLY A 255 5.82 2.18 11.38
CA GLY A 255 7.24 2.38 11.71
C GLY A 255 7.97 3.19 10.63
N ALA A 256 9.17 2.78 10.23
CA ALA A 256 9.94 3.47 9.21
C ALA A 256 9.38 3.30 7.78
N ARG A 257 8.30 2.54 7.58
CA ARG A 257 7.62 2.43 6.28
C ARG A 257 6.68 3.58 5.96
N ALA A 258 6.34 4.44 6.92
CA ALA A 258 5.57 5.65 6.65
C ALA A 258 6.32 6.90 7.08
N ARG A 259 6.16 7.97 6.31
CA ARG A 259 6.74 9.27 6.61
C ARG A 259 5.69 10.35 6.41
N VAL A 260 5.43 11.12 7.46
CA VAL A 260 4.71 12.39 7.39
C VAL A 260 5.73 13.49 7.13
N TYR A 261 5.47 14.37 6.18
CA TYR A 261 6.40 15.43 5.79
C TYR A 261 5.68 16.65 5.20
N LYS A 262 6.39 17.78 5.14
CA LYS A 262 5.93 18.98 4.40
C LYS A 262 6.37 18.85 2.95
N GLY A 263 5.41 18.76 2.04
CA GLY A 263 5.65 18.76 0.60
C GLY A 263 5.90 20.16 0.05
N ARG A 264 5.86 20.27 -1.29
CA ARG A 264 5.97 21.56 -1.99
C ARG A 264 4.92 22.55 -1.46
N GLY A 265 5.36 23.78 -1.18
CA GLY A 265 4.49 24.83 -0.62
C GLY A 265 4.07 24.60 0.83
N GLY A 266 4.76 23.75 1.58
CA GLY A 266 4.44 23.45 2.98
C GLY A 266 3.24 22.53 3.17
N ILE A 267 2.63 22.05 2.08
CA ILE A 267 1.43 21.20 2.12
C ILE A 267 1.76 19.88 2.82
N PRO A 268 1.07 19.50 3.89
CA PRO A 268 1.29 18.22 4.57
C PRO A 268 1.06 17.03 3.64
N ARG A 269 1.95 16.04 3.69
CA ARG A 269 1.89 14.81 2.89
C ARG A 269 2.27 13.60 3.72
N VAL A 270 1.84 12.44 3.25
CA VAL A 270 2.31 11.15 3.74
C VAL A 270 2.84 10.32 2.58
N ALA A 271 3.97 9.66 2.80
CA ALA A 271 4.56 8.67 1.94
C ALA A 271 4.59 7.31 2.66
N VAL A 272 4.29 6.23 1.94
CA VAL A 272 4.27 4.86 2.45
C VAL A 272 5.07 3.97 1.51
N ALA A 273 6.12 3.34 2.02
CA ALA A 273 6.92 2.34 1.32
C ALA A 273 6.12 1.03 1.15
N PRO A 274 6.41 0.23 0.11
CA PRO A 274 5.77 -1.08 -0.06
C PRO A 274 6.00 -1.99 1.15
N ASP A 275 5.25 -3.08 1.26
CA ASP A 275 5.50 -4.08 2.29
C ASP A 275 6.73 -4.89 1.99
N ALA A 276 7.28 -5.52 3.04
CA ALA A 276 8.46 -6.36 2.93
C ALA A 276 8.28 -7.47 1.88
N GLY A 277 7.08 -8.04 1.76
CA GLY A 277 6.78 -9.08 0.76
C GLY A 277 6.79 -8.55 -0.68
N ALA A 278 6.18 -7.39 -0.95
CA ALA A 278 6.27 -6.75 -2.25
C ALA A 278 7.70 -6.34 -2.60
N ALA A 279 8.44 -5.78 -1.64
CA ALA A 279 9.84 -5.45 -1.80
C ALA A 279 10.70 -6.70 -2.10
N ARG A 280 10.46 -7.82 -1.39
CA ARG A 280 11.09 -9.13 -1.65
C ARG A 280 10.80 -9.66 -3.05
N GLN A 281 9.58 -9.57 -3.54
CA GLN A 281 9.25 -10.02 -4.90
C GLN A 281 10.01 -9.25 -5.98
N VAL A 282 10.19 -7.95 -5.78
CA VAL A 282 11.01 -7.12 -6.66
C VAL A 282 12.48 -7.55 -6.60
N ILE A 283 13.00 -7.87 -5.40
CA ILE A 283 14.33 -8.45 -5.21
C ILE A 283 14.46 -9.83 -5.89
N ASP A 284 13.47 -10.71 -5.76
CA ASP A 284 13.48 -12.04 -6.39
C ASP A 284 13.52 -11.94 -7.92
N GLY A 285 12.73 -11.03 -8.49
CA GLY A 285 12.76 -10.73 -9.93
C GLY A 285 14.13 -10.19 -10.37
N ALA A 286 14.72 -9.31 -9.57
CA ALA A 286 16.08 -8.80 -9.75
C ALA A 286 17.16 -9.89 -9.70
N LEU A 287 17.05 -10.82 -8.76
CA LEU A 287 17.96 -11.96 -8.60
C LEU A 287 17.88 -12.94 -9.77
N SER A 288 16.71 -13.06 -10.39
CA SER A 288 16.45 -13.95 -11.54
C SER A 288 16.91 -13.35 -12.87
N GLY A 289 17.76 -12.32 -12.86
CA GLY A 289 18.27 -11.65 -14.06
C GLY A 289 17.46 -10.43 -14.51
N GLY A 290 16.40 -10.05 -13.80
CA GLY A 290 15.67 -8.81 -14.06
C GLY A 290 16.46 -7.57 -13.64
N ASP A 291 16.07 -6.42 -14.20
CA ASP A 291 16.46 -5.11 -13.71
C ASP A 291 15.29 -4.53 -12.90
N ALA A 292 15.48 -4.40 -11.59
CA ALA A 292 14.42 -3.96 -10.69
C ALA A 292 15.02 -3.19 -9.50
N THR A 293 14.23 -2.28 -8.94
CA THR A 293 14.59 -1.50 -7.76
C THR A 293 13.42 -1.49 -6.78
N ALA A 294 13.68 -1.83 -5.52
CA ALA A 294 12.68 -1.85 -4.46
C ALA A 294 12.95 -0.72 -3.46
N ALA A 295 11.88 -0.07 -2.97
CA ALA A 295 11.94 0.83 -1.82
C ALA A 295 11.59 0.06 -0.54
N PHE A 296 12.26 0.34 0.59
CA PHE A 296 12.01 -0.39 1.85
C PHE A 296 11.39 0.46 2.95
N GLY A 297 11.91 1.66 3.14
CA GLY A 297 11.49 2.57 4.20
C GLY A 297 12.27 3.87 4.15
N PHE A 298 11.94 4.77 5.06
CA PHE A 298 12.46 6.13 5.08
C PHE A 298 13.51 6.28 6.19
N PRO A 299 14.73 6.76 5.88
CA PRO A 299 15.73 7.09 6.89
C PRO A 299 15.18 8.07 7.93
N THR A 300 15.72 8.06 9.15
CA THR A 300 15.32 8.99 10.21
C THR A 300 15.61 10.45 9.85
N ALA A 301 14.97 11.40 10.53
CA ALA A 301 15.22 12.82 10.28
C ALA A 301 16.69 13.19 10.49
N GLY A 302 17.30 12.73 11.59
CA GLY A 302 18.74 12.94 11.84
C GLY A 302 19.63 12.32 10.76
N ALA A 303 19.30 11.12 10.26
CA ALA A 303 20.06 10.53 9.15
C ALA A 303 19.96 11.37 7.87
N LEU A 304 18.79 11.91 7.56
CA LEU A 304 18.62 12.79 6.40
C LEU A 304 19.39 14.11 6.55
N GLU A 305 19.45 14.67 7.76
CA GLU A 305 20.26 15.86 8.07
C GLU A 305 21.75 15.59 7.88
N GLU A 306 22.26 14.47 8.41
CA GLU A 306 23.65 14.03 8.24
C GLU A 306 23.99 13.82 6.76
N ILE A 307 23.14 13.11 6.01
CA ILE A 307 23.33 12.89 4.57
C ILE A 307 23.33 14.25 3.84
N SER A 308 22.38 15.13 4.16
CA SER A 308 22.25 16.44 3.51
C SER A 308 23.49 17.31 3.72
N ALA A 309 24.02 17.32 4.95
CA ALA A 309 25.23 18.03 5.30
C ALA A 309 26.43 17.47 4.52
N ALA A 310 26.57 16.15 4.44
CA ALA A 310 27.70 15.52 3.77
C ALA A 310 27.69 15.69 2.24
N ILE A 311 26.53 15.65 1.58
CA ILE A 311 26.45 15.87 0.12
C ILE A 311 26.35 17.36 -0.26
N GLY A 312 26.22 18.24 0.73
CA GLY A 312 26.06 19.69 0.55
C GLY A 312 24.76 20.10 -0.12
N LYS A 313 23.71 19.28 -0.04
CA LYS A 313 22.38 19.53 -0.64
C LYS A 313 21.27 18.91 0.22
N PRO A 314 20.10 19.57 0.35
CA PRO A 314 19.00 19.02 1.12
C PRO A 314 18.42 17.76 0.46
N VAL A 315 18.38 16.67 1.21
CA VAL A 315 17.71 15.42 0.83
C VAL A 315 16.23 15.54 1.20
N ARG A 316 15.34 15.16 0.26
CA ARG A 316 13.90 15.24 0.51
C ARG A 316 13.44 14.13 1.46
N PRO A 317 12.54 14.42 2.41
CA PRO A 317 12.10 13.46 3.42
C PRO A 317 11.35 12.25 2.85
N GLU A 318 10.78 12.37 1.65
CA GLU A 318 10.10 11.29 0.95
C GLU A 318 11.03 10.36 0.15
N ILE A 319 12.35 10.55 0.20
CA ILE A 319 13.31 9.66 -0.47
C ILE A 319 13.49 8.40 0.41
N PRO A 320 13.14 7.21 -0.12
CA PRO A 320 13.33 5.97 0.62
C PRO A 320 14.76 5.47 0.46
N LEU A 321 15.16 4.55 1.34
CA LEU A 321 16.25 3.63 0.99
C LEU A 321 15.77 2.69 -0.12
N GLN A 322 16.59 2.57 -1.15
CA GLN A 322 16.40 1.68 -2.29
C GLN A 322 17.47 0.59 -2.36
N VAL A 323 17.13 -0.53 -2.97
CA VAL A 323 18.08 -1.59 -3.37
C VAL A 323 17.77 -1.90 -4.81
N SER A 324 18.79 -1.87 -5.66
CA SER A 324 18.68 -2.31 -7.05
C SER A 324 19.14 -3.75 -7.22
N ALA A 325 18.72 -4.36 -8.33
CA ALA A 325 19.18 -5.68 -8.74
C ALA A 325 20.70 -5.76 -8.87
N ALA A 326 21.32 -4.68 -9.35
CA ALA A 326 22.77 -4.58 -9.47
C ALA A 326 23.45 -4.60 -8.10
N ASP A 327 22.90 -3.88 -7.12
CA ASP A 327 23.44 -3.84 -5.76
C ASP A 327 23.33 -5.22 -5.08
N VAL A 328 22.20 -5.90 -5.25
CA VAL A 328 22.01 -7.26 -4.72
C VAL A 328 23.06 -8.22 -5.27
N ARG A 329 23.26 -8.21 -6.58
CA ARG A 329 24.28 -9.07 -7.24
C ARG A 329 25.68 -8.70 -6.79
N HIS A 330 25.96 -7.41 -6.62
CA HIS A 330 27.24 -6.94 -6.09
C HIS A 330 27.48 -7.46 -4.67
N ILE A 331 26.50 -7.34 -3.78
CA ILE A 331 26.58 -7.82 -2.40
C ILE A 331 26.84 -9.32 -2.35
N LEU A 332 26.07 -10.13 -3.08
CA LEU A 332 26.26 -11.59 -3.10
C LEU A 332 27.62 -11.97 -3.68
N LYS A 333 28.08 -11.28 -4.72
CA LYS A 333 29.41 -11.53 -5.31
C LYS A 333 30.55 -11.15 -4.36
N ALA A 334 30.42 -10.03 -3.67
CA ALA A 334 31.49 -9.47 -2.83
C ALA A 334 31.53 -10.08 -1.42
N HIS A 335 30.37 -10.43 -0.85
CA HIS A 335 30.21 -10.84 0.54
C HIS A 335 29.56 -12.22 0.72
N GLY A 336 29.12 -12.88 -0.36
CA GLY A 336 28.56 -14.23 -0.29
C GLY A 336 29.59 -15.35 -0.04
N ALA A 337 30.89 -15.02 -0.07
CA ALA A 337 31.99 -15.92 0.29
C ALA A 337 32.92 -15.27 1.33
N GLU A 338 32.37 -14.44 2.23
CA GLU A 338 33.14 -13.70 3.23
C GLU A 338 33.98 -14.63 4.11
N THR A 339 35.27 -14.32 4.26
CA THR A 339 36.25 -15.15 5.01
C THR A 339 36.79 -14.43 6.24
N ARG A 340 36.43 -13.16 6.46
CA ARG A 340 36.86 -12.40 7.63
C ARG A 340 36.38 -13.04 8.92
N THR A 341 37.28 -13.14 9.90
CA THR A 341 37.09 -13.86 11.17
C THR A 341 35.86 -13.40 11.96
N GLY A 342 35.43 -12.14 11.81
CA GLY A 342 34.26 -11.56 12.50
C GLY A 342 32.99 -11.37 11.66
N GLN A 343 32.92 -11.91 10.43
CA GLN A 343 31.75 -11.74 9.55
C GLN A 343 31.22 -13.09 9.03
N HIS A 344 29.91 -13.18 8.82
CA HIS A 344 29.27 -14.32 8.13
C HIS A 344 29.08 -14.00 6.64
N PRO A 345 29.20 -15.02 5.76
CA PRO A 345 28.83 -14.87 4.35
C PRO A 345 27.38 -14.40 4.22
N VAL A 346 27.16 -13.40 3.38
CA VAL A 346 25.82 -12.86 3.11
C VAL A 346 25.07 -13.81 2.18
N THR A 347 23.92 -14.29 2.63
CA THR A 347 23.02 -15.13 1.83
C THR A 347 21.93 -14.30 1.16
N THR A 348 21.23 -14.94 0.22
CA THR A 348 20.03 -14.37 -0.39
C THR A 348 18.93 -14.10 0.64
N GLU A 349 18.83 -14.92 1.68
CA GLU A 349 17.82 -14.74 2.72
C GLU A 349 18.11 -13.51 3.57
N ASP A 350 19.38 -13.21 3.82
CA ASP A 350 19.78 -12.00 4.54
C ASP A 350 19.39 -10.73 3.79
N ILE A 351 19.55 -10.74 2.46
CA ILE A 351 19.14 -9.61 1.61
C ILE A 351 17.61 -9.45 1.63
N LYS A 352 16.87 -10.55 1.68
CA LYS A 352 15.40 -10.52 1.80
C LYS A 352 14.92 -9.97 3.14
N ARG A 353 15.77 -9.92 4.16
CA ARG A 353 15.47 -9.30 5.46
C ARG A 353 15.64 -7.79 5.46
N VAL A 354 16.46 -7.22 4.57
CA VAL A 354 16.67 -5.75 4.43
C VAL A 354 15.37 -4.92 4.48
N PRO A 355 14.26 -5.31 3.82
CA PRO A 355 12.99 -4.62 4.00
C PRO A 355 12.53 -4.45 5.46
N GLU A 356 12.65 -5.50 6.27
CA GLU A 356 12.22 -5.53 7.67
C GLU A 356 13.18 -4.73 8.56
N ILE A 357 14.47 -4.81 8.22
CA ILE A 357 15.58 -4.07 8.85
C ILE A 357 15.35 -2.56 8.75
N VAL A 358 15.07 -2.08 7.54
CA VAL A 358 14.89 -0.66 7.23
C VAL A 358 13.55 -0.16 7.78
N ALA A 359 12.56 -1.04 7.89
CA ALA A 359 11.25 -0.74 8.49
C ALA A 359 11.29 -0.67 10.04
N GLY A 360 12.32 -1.26 10.67
CA GLY A 360 12.49 -1.35 12.12
C GLY A 360 13.14 -0.12 12.79
N PRO A 361 13.23 -0.10 14.13
CA PRO A 361 13.76 1.02 14.92
C PRO A 361 15.30 1.17 14.87
N GLY A 362 15.96 0.67 13.83
CA GLY A 362 17.41 0.66 13.70
C GLY A 362 18.03 2.06 13.76
N ARG A 363 19.26 2.14 14.29
CA ARG A 363 20.04 3.40 14.28
C ARG A 363 20.76 3.52 12.95
N TRP A 364 20.44 4.58 12.23
CA TRP A 364 21.23 5.08 11.12
C TRP A 364 22.37 5.91 11.71
N ARG A 365 23.63 5.65 11.33
CA ARG A 365 24.78 6.46 11.72
C ARG A 365 25.55 6.90 10.50
N ALA A 366 25.91 8.18 10.45
CA ALA A 366 26.89 8.64 9.47
C ALA A 366 28.24 7.96 9.62
N SER A 367 28.84 7.65 8.48
CA SER A 367 30.30 7.44 8.36
C SER A 367 30.92 8.65 7.64
N THR A 368 32.26 8.65 7.54
CA THR A 368 33.04 9.80 7.06
C THR A 368 32.69 10.20 5.62
N PRO A 369 32.59 11.52 5.30
CA PRO A 369 32.43 11.98 3.93
C PRO A 369 33.57 11.47 3.03
N GLN A 370 33.28 10.95 1.84
CA GLN A 370 34.32 10.65 0.86
C GLN A 370 34.63 11.88 0.01
N GLU A 371 35.90 12.02 -0.40
CA GLU A 371 36.45 13.13 -1.20
C GLU A 371 35.76 13.34 -2.58
N LYS A 372 34.91 12.41 -3.04
CA LYS A 372 34.33 12.41 -4.40
C LYS A 372 32.82 12.67 -4.48
N GLY A 373 32.25 13.46 -3.57
CA GLY A 373 30.85 13.89 -3.68
C GLY A 373 29.84 12.74 -3.60
N SER A 374 30.21 11.67 -2.92
CA SER A 374 29.31 10.59 -2.51
C SER A 374 29.41 10.44 -1.00
N TYR A 375 28.28 10.26 -0.34
CA TYR A 375 28.24 9.95 1.08
C TYR A 375 28.11 8.45 1.29
N GLU A 376 28.90 7.89 2.19
CA GLU A 376 28.73 6.54 2.72
C GLU A 376 28.29 6.63 4.19
N GLY A 377 27.24 5.90 4.55
CA GLY A 377 26.75 5.82 5.93
C GLY A 377 26.53 4.38 6.34
N ASP A 378 26.75 4.08 7.62
CA ASP A 378 26.54 2.75 8.18
C ASP A 378 25.21 2.72 8.93
N ALA A 379 24.33 1.83 8.54
CA ALA A 379 23.11 1.56 9.27
C ALA A 379 23.19 0.17 9.88
N VAL A 380 22.73 0.08 11.13
CA VAL A 380 22.85 -1.13 11.93
C VAL A 380 21.47 -1.54 12.43
N THR A 381 21.22 -2.83 12.38
CA THR A 381 20.05 -3.45 12.98
C THR A 381 20.39 -4.80 13.59
N PHE A 382 19.36 -5.46 14.12
CA PHE A 382 19.40 -6.84 14.59
C PHE A 382 18.36 -7.68 13.85
N ALA A 383 18.73 -8.88 13.43
CA ALA A 383 17.80 -9.88 12.92
C ALA A 383 16.84 -10.29 14.04
N ALA A 384 15.53 -10.30 13.77
CA ALA A 384 14.51 -10.51 14.81
C ALA A 384 14.48 -11.96 15.35
N ASP A 385 14.92 -12.92 14.53
CA ASP A 385 14.94 -14.36 14.81
C ASP A 385 16.29 -14.84 15.38
N THR A 386 17.40 -14.33 14.86
CA THR A 386 18.76 -14.75 15.28
C THR A 386 19.42 -13.77 16.24
N GLY A 387 18.92 -12.53 16.35
CA GLY A 387 19.57 -11.45 17.11
C GLY A 387 20.89 -10.97 16.49
N GLU A 388 21.23 -11.42 15.28
CA GLU A 388 22.48 -11.07 14.61
C GLU A 388 22.52 -9.61 14.20
N ARG A 389 23.67 -8.98 14.37
CA ARG A 389 23.87 -7.59 13.96
C ARG A 389 24.12 -7.51 12.46
N ILE A 390 23.18 -6.90 11.76
CA ILE A 390 23.28 -6.65 10.31
C ILE A 390 23.66 -5.19 10.14
N SER A 391 24.83 -4.98 9.53
CA SER A 391 25.40 -3.68 9.26
C SER A 391 25.42 -3.49 7.74
N PHE A 392 25.02 -2.32 7.26
CA PHE A 392 25.00 -2.06 5.84
C PHE A 392 25.42 -0.64 5.52
N ARG A 393 26.04 -0.51 4.35
CA ARG A 393 26.47 0.78 3.82
C ARG A 393 25.48 1.28 2.81
N VAL A 394 25.10 2.53 2.97
CA VAL A 394 24.28 3.24 2.01
C VAL A 394 25.10 4.29 1.28
N THR A 395 24.77 4.53 0.01
CA THR A 395 25.31 5.64 -0.75
C THR A 395 24.26 6.67 -1.10
N ALA A 396 24.66 7.94 -1.04
CA ALA A 396 23.93 9.05 -1.64
C ALA A 396 24.88 9.87 -2.51
N GLY A 397 24.49 10.16 -3.76
CA GLY A 397 25.31 10.92 -4.70
C GLY A 397 25.02 12.42 -4.63
N LYS A 398 26.05 13.27 -4.80
CA LYS A 398 25.90 14.73 -4.92
C LYS A 398 25.01 15.17 -6.09
N ASN A 399 24.95 14.36 -7.15
CA ASN A 399 24.11 14.59 -8.33
C ASN A 399 22.83 13.76 -8.32
N ASP A 400 22.75 12.75 -7.44
CA ASP A 400 21.63 11.84 -7.33
C ASP A 400 21.31 11.60 -5.84
N PRO A 401 20.31 12.31 -5.29
CA PRO A 401 19.99 12.23 -3.88
C PRO A 401 19.28 10.92 -3.51
N ARG A 402 19.17 9.94 -4.43
CA ARG A 402 18.73 8.59 -4.11
C ARG A 402 19.66 7.98 -3.07
N ILE A 403 19.07 7.32 -2.09
CA ILE A 403 19.78 6.58 -1.05
C ILE A 403 19.71 5.12 -1.45
N THR A 404 20.84 4.52 -1.79
CA THR A 404 20.92 3.12 -2.23
C THR A 404 21.73 2.28 -1.27
N LEU A 405 21.31 1.04 -1.03
CA LEU A 405 22.15 0.04 -0.40
C LEU A 405 23.32 -0.29 -1.32
N LYS A 406 24.55 -0.17 -0.84
CA LYS A 406 25.76 -0.48 -1.64
C LYS A 406 26.42 -1.78 -1.22
N THR A 407 26.58 -1.98 0.09
CA THR A 407 27.14 -3.21 0.64
C THR A 407 26.43 -3.57 1.95
N MET A 408 26.50 -4.84 2.32
CA MET A 408 25.93 -5.39 3.54
C MET A 408 26.92 -6.41 4.11
N TRP A 409 27.04 -6.45 5.43
CA TRP A 409 27.78 -7.48 6.14
C TRP A 409 27.03 -7.88 7.42
N ILE A 410 27.23 -9.12 7.82
CA ILE A 410 26.63 -9.70 9.01
C ILE A 410 27.76 -9.93 10.01
N GLU A 411 27.71 -9.25 11.14
CA GLU A 411 28.69 -9.43 12.20
C GLU A 411 28.36 -10.72 12.96
N LYS A 412 29.37 -11.58 13.16
CA LYS A 412 29.21 -12.71 14.08
C LYS A 412 28.90 -12.16 15.47
N GLN A 413 27.96 -12.77 16.19
CA GLN A 413 27.84 -12.45 17.62
C GLN A 413 29.21 -12.67 18.27
N LYS A 414 29.80 -11.60 18.81
CA LYS A 414 30.73 -11.79 19.93
C LYS A 414 29.85 -12.28 21.07
N ASP A 415 30.24 -13.38 21.71
CA ASP A 415 29.59 -13.89 22.92
C ASP A 415 29.20 -12.70 23.78
N ARG A 416 27.89 -12.44 23.87
CA ARG A 416 27.37 -11.44 24.77
C ARG A 416 27.64 -12.03 26.16
N PRO A 417 28.47 -11.42 27.03
CA PRO A 417 28.45 -11.84 28.42
C PRO A 417 27.00 -11.73 28.88
N ALA A 418 26.50 -12.81 29.46
CA ALA A 418 25.16 -12.85 30.00
C ALA A 418 25.09 -11.85 31.15
N ASP A 419 24.47 -10.69 30.90
CA ASP A 419 23.98 -9.74 31.90
C ASP A 419 22.75 -9.00 31.35
#